data_AF-A0AAN9V1J4-F1
#
_entry.id   AF-A0AAN9V1J4-F1
#
_cell.length_a   1.000
_cell.length_b   1.000
_cell.length_c   1.000
_cell.angle_alpha   90.00
_cell.angle_beta   90.00
_cell.angle_gamma   90.00
#
_symmetry.space_group_name_H-M   'P 1'
#
loop_
_entity.id
_entity.type
_entity.pdbx_description
1 polymer ?
#
loop_
_entity_poly.entity_id
_entity_poly.type
_entity_poly.pdbx_seq_one_letter_code
_entity_poly.pdbx_strand_id
1 'polypeptide(L)'
;MASVQQVPHQGSGDPKGTFEKDSIEVSTLEVAVSGDEGSTTPAIVNKSRFIVASPYTEQEHLLDLDTVDVENGLFAQALALMKNTRPDYATASYIESFNWGDVMGELTQLVRQRDHRWRETSFFVVVFRSQIPPTTVYGDLGTLDKAAHAEATASGGFLK
;
A
#
# COMPACT_ATOMS: atom_id res chain seq x y z
N MET A 1 -63.91 -31.33 -6.07
CA MET A 1 -63.68 -31.48 -7.52
C MET A 1 -62.56 -30.51 -7.87
N ALA A 2 -61.29 -30.89 -7.81
CA ALA A 2 -60.55 -31.74 -8.76
C ALA A 2 -60.66 -31.22 -10.21
N SER A 3 -59.62 -30.53 -10.71
CA SER A 3 -58.82 -31.06 -11.81
C SER A 3 -57.56 -30.23 -12.08
N VAL A 4 -56.48 -30.98 -12.28
CA VAL A 4 -55.12 -30.61 -12.67
C VAL A 4 -55.07 -30.44 -14.19
N GLN A 5 -54.25 -29.52 -14.70
CA GLN A 5 -53.69 -29.64 -16.04
C GLN A 5 -52.18 -29.34 -16.02
N GLN A 6 -51.46 -30.14 -16.81
CA GLN A 6 -50.06 -30.53 -16.72
C GLN A 6 -49.07 -29.57 -17.41
N VAL A 7 -47.82 -29.71 -16.98
CA VAL A 7 -46.55 -29.16 -17.51
C VAL A 7 -46.24 -29.69 -18.93
N PRO A 8 -45.30 -29.05 -19.65
CA PRO A 8 -44.19 -29.83 -20.17
C PRO A 8 -42.79 -29.25 -19.89
N HIS A 9 -41.86 -30.17 -19.72
CA HIS A 9 -40.40 -30.05 -19.58
C HIS A 9 -39.72 -29.17 -20.64
N GLN A 10 -38.66 -28.46 -20.23
CA GLN A 10 -37.36 -28.25 -20.92
C GLN A 10 -36.64 -27.10 -20.17
N GLY A 11 -35.35 -27.10 -19.84
CA GLY A 11 -34.25 -28.02 -20.08
C GLY A 11 -33.09 -27.59 -19.17
N SER A 12 -32.21 -28.55 -18.89
CA SER A 12 -30.93 -28.42 -18.20
C SER A 12 -30.04 -27.35 -18.84
N GLY A 13 -29.40 -26.52 -18.02
CA GLY A 13 -28.35 -25.61 -18.47
C GLY A 13 -27.75 -24.80 -17.34
N ASP A 14 -26.76 -25.38 -16.64
CA ASP A 14 -25.80 -24.61 -15.84
C ASP A 14 -25.01 -23.65 -16.75
N PRO A 15 -24.97 -22.33 -16.49
CA PRO A 15 -23.88 -21.52 -16.97
C PRO A 15 -22.73 -21.61 -15.95
N LYS A 16 -21.75 -22.44 -16.31
CA LYS A 16 -20.39 -22.47 -15.77
C LYS A 16 -19.88 -21.06 -15.49
N GLY A 17 -19.33 -20.88 -14.30
CA GLY A 17 -18.51 -19.72 -13.97
C GLY A 17 -17.30 -19.63 -14.89
N THR A 18 -17.06 -18.43 -15.40
CA THR A 18 -15.80 -18.05 -16.02
C THR A 18 -15.13 -17.08 -15.05
N PHE A 19 -14.23 -17.61 -14.22
CA PHE A 19 -13.25 -16.78 -13.52
C PHE A 19 -12.15 -16.47 -14.53
N GLU A 20 -12.16 -15.26 -15.08
CA GLU A 20 -11.11 -14.76 -15.94
C GLU A 20 -9.88 -14.48 -15.06
N LYS A 21 -8.88 -15.36 -15.18
CA LYS A 21 -7.55 -15.19 -14.59
C LYS A 21 -6.75 -14.30 -15.54
N ASP A 22 -6.85 -12.99 -15.39
CA ASP A 22 -5.90 -12.09 -16.03
C ASP A 22 -4.55 -12.23 -15.32
N SER A 23 -3.66 -12.98 -15.99
CA SER A 23 -2.26 -13.07 -15.62
C SER A 23 -1.55 -11.86 -16.21
N ILE A 24 -1.11 -10.94 -15.35
CA ILE A 24 -0.32 -9.79 -15.76
C ILE A 24 1.09 -10.28 -16.08
N GLU A 25 1.45 -10.33 -17.36
CA GLU A 25 2.83 -10.53 -17.82
C GLU A 25 3.66 -9.28 -17.52
N VAL A 26 4.58 -9.39 -16.55
CA VAL A 26 5.57 -8.34 -16.29
C VAL A 26 6.71 -8.50 -17.28
N SER A 27 6.71 -7.64 -18.30
CA SER A 27 7.78 -7.53 -19.30
C SER A 27 9.09 -7.10 -18.61
N THR A 28 10.07 -8.00 -18.60
CA THR A 28 11.43 -7.72 -18.13
C THR A 28 12.24 -7.20 -19.31
N LEU A 29 12.51 -5.91 -19.34
CA LEU A 29 13.46 -5.31 -20.28
C LEU A 29 14.87 -5.53 -19.75
N GLU A 30 15.56 -6.53 -20.30
CA GLU A 30 17.01 -6.66 -20.15
C GLU A 30 17.69 -5.57 -21.00
N VAL A 31 18.37 -4.62 -20.36
CA VAL A 31 19.24 -3.67 -21.03
C VAL A 31 20.68 -4.19 -20.96
N ALA A 32 21.22 -4.49 -22.14
CA ALA A 32 22.57 -4.97 -22.34
C ALA A 32 23.62 -3.93 -21.89
N VAL A 33 24.66 -4.42 -21.23
CA VAL A 33 25.83 -3.63 -20.82
C VAL A 33 26.76 -3.38 -22.01
N SER A 34 27.36 -2.19 -22.07
CA SER A 34 28.59 -1.95 -22.83
C SER A 34 29.44 -0.88 -22.14
N GLY A 35 30.60 -1.32 -21.63
CA GLY A 35 31.84 -0.54 -21.61
C GLY A 35 32.09 0.44 -20.45
N ASP A 36 32.94 -0.03 -19.53
CA ASP A 36 34.11 0.65 -18.94
C ASP A 36 34.03 1.47 -17.62
N GLU A 37 34.88 0.96 -16.71
CA GLU A 37 35.44 1.34 -15.40
C GLU A 37 34.89 2.53 -14.60
N GLY A 38 34.34 2.21 -13.43
CA GLY A 38 34.05 3.15 -12.36
C GLY A 38 33.19 2.50 -11.28
N SER A 39 33.84 1.81 -10.34
CA SER A 39 33.21 1.12 -9.21
C SER A 39 32.21 1.99 -8.45
N THR A 40 30.94 1.86 -8.77
CA THR A 40 29.82 2.06 -7.84
C THR A 40 28.78 1.04 -8.25
N THR A 41 28.82 -0.12 -7.61
CA THR A 41 27.78 -1.14 -7.73
C THR A 41 26.44 -0.43 -7.51
N PRO A 42 25.51 -0.40 -8.48
CA PRO A 42 24.15 0.01 -8.17
C PRO A 42 23.67 -1.04 -7.17
N ALA A 43 23.55 -0.64 -5.90
CA ALA A 43 22.94 -1.49 -4.90
C ALA A 43 21.61 -1.92 -5.50
N ILE A 44 21.48 -3.22 -5.78
CA ILE A 44 20.21 -3.79 -6.17
C ILE A 44 19.33 -3.54 -4.95
N VAL A 45 18.51 -2.49 -5.04
CA VAL A 45 17.51 -2.17 -4.03
C VAL A 45 16.63 -3.40 -4.03
N ASN A 46 16.81 -4.25 -3.02
CA ASN A 46 16.00 -5.43 -2.88
C ASN A 46 14.58 -4.92 -2.69
N LYS A 47 13.75 -5.01 -3.73
CA LYS A 47 12.39 -4.44 -3.78
C LYS A 47 11.49 -4.97 -2.66
N SER A 48 11.90 -6.06 -2.01
CA SER A 48 11.25 -6.64 -0.83
C SER A 48 11.63 -5.98 0.50
N ARG A 49 12.75 -5.24 0.58
CA ARG A 49 13.26 -4.59 1.80
C ARG A 49 12.78 -3.15 1.95
N PHE A 50 12.67 -2.40 0.86
CA PHE A 50 12.36 -0.97 0.91
C PHE A 50 10.95 -0.67 0.42
N ILE A 51 10.17 0.08 1.19
CA ILE A 51 8.79 0.44 0.89
C ILE A 51 8.64 1.96 0.71
N VAL A 52 7.85 2.36 -0.28
CA VAL A 52 7.41 3.74 -0.46
C VAL A 52 6.29 4.04 0.55
N ALA A 53 6.63 4.64 1.69
CA ALA A 53 5.67 5.03 2.71
C ALA A 53 5.12 6.46 2.49
N SER A 54 5.89 7.34 1.84
CA SER A 54 5.56 8.76 1.62
C SER A 54 5.33 9.08 0.13
N PRO A 55 4.94 10.32 -0.23
CA PRO A 55 4.92 10.77 -1.63
C PRO A 55 6.30 10.80 -2.32
N TYR A 56 7.39 10.69 -1.56
CA TYR A 56 8.77 10.74 -2.04
C TYR A 56 9.33 9.32 -2.26
N THR A 57 10.17 9.17 -3.29
CA THR A 57 10.64 7.86 -3.79
C THR A 57 12.16 7.71 -3.77
N GLU A 58 12.85 8.77 -3.35
CA GLU A 58 14.29 8.78 -3.16
C GLU A 58 14.68 7.91 -1.95
N GLN A 59 15.91 7.40 -1.96
CA GLN A 59 16.36 6.36 -1.04
C GLN A 59 16.21 6.75 0.44
N GLU A 60 16.45 8.01 0.79
CA GLU A 60 16.29 8.54 2.16
C GLU A 60 14.84 8.60 2.66
N HIS A 61 13.85 8.44 1.76
CA HIS A 61 12.42 8.45 2.05
C HIS A 61 11.79 7.05 2.06
N LEU A 62 12.56 6.02 1.70
CA LEU A 62 12.07 4.64 1.69
C LEU A 62 12.18 4.03 3.08
N LEU A 63 11.07 3.45 3.55
CA LEU A 63 11.06 2.68 4.79
C LEU A 63 11.85 1.39 4.60
N ASP A 64 12.88 1.20 5.41
CA ASP A 64 13.68 -0.01 5.44
C ASP A 64 13.07 -1.03 6.41
N LEU A 65 12.52 -2.12 5.88
CA LEU A 65 11.85 -3.16 6.67
C LEU A 65 12.78 -3.89 7.63
N ASP A 66 14.10 -3.88 7.41
CA ASP A 66 15.05 -4.51 8.32
C ASP A 66 15.36 -3.63 9.56
N THR A 67 14.86 -2.39 9.59
CA THR A 67 15.03 -1.44 10.70
C THR A 67 13.84 -1.41 11.66
N VAL A 68 12.72 -2.03 11.29
CA VAL A 68 11.51 -2.11 12.09
C VAL A 68 11.25 -3.55 12.54
N ASP A 69 10.47 -3.73 13.60
CA ASP A 69 10.03 -5.06 13.99
C ASP A 69 9.03 -5.66 12.98
N VAL A 70 8.79 -6.96 13.13
CA VAL A 70 7.95 -7.74 12.22
C VAL A 70 6.52 -7.20 12.13
N GLU A 71 5.91 -6.78 13.24
CA GLU A 71 4.51 -6.31 13.24
C GLU A 71 4.41 -4.96 12.52
N ASN A 72 5.33 -4.04 12.81
CA ASN A 72 5.46 -2.77 12.11
C ASN A 72 5.74 -2.96 10.60
N GLY A 73 6.63 -3.87 10.24
CA GLY A 73 6.94 -4.17 8.85
C GLY A 73 5.78 -4.81 8.08
N LEU A 74 5.00 -5.69 8.71
CA LEU A 74 3.79 -6.27 8.11
C LEU A 74 2.69 -5.22 7.93
N PHE A 75 2.52 -4.34 8.91
CA PHE A 75 1.54 -3.27 8.79
C PHE A 75 1.94 -2.21 7.76
N ALA A 76 3.22 -1.84 7.67
CA ALA A 76 3.72 -0.96 6.62
C ALA A 76 3.46 -1.51 5.21
N GLN A 77 3.65 -2.82 5.00
CA GLN A 77 3.32 -3.48 3.73
C GLN A 77 1.82 -3.37 3.40
N ALA A 78 0.96 -3.62 4.39
CA ALA A 78 -0.49 -3.46 4.19
C ALA A 78 -0.89 -2.00 3.91
N LEU A 79 -0.26 -1.04 4.61
CA LEU A 79 -0.49 0.39 4.44
C LEU A 79 -0.10 0.90 3.04
N ALA A 80 0.80 0.21 2.32
CA ALA A 80 1.11 0.54 0.93
C ALA A 80 -0.10 0.42 -0.01
N LEU A 81 -1.15 -0.33 0.38
CA LEU A 81 -2.42 -0.42 -0.35
C LEU A 81 -3.44 0.66 0.03
N MET A 82 -3.11 1.51 1.01
CA MET A 82 -4.01 2.54 1.50
C MET A 82 -4.32 3.57 0.40
N LYS A 83 -5.60 3.86 0.23
CA LYS A 83 -6.15 4.80 -0.74
C LYS A 83 -7.23 5.64 -0.09
N ASN A 84 -7.34 6.88 -0.54
CA ASN A 84 -8.42 7.78 -0.16
C ASN A 84 -9.73 7.26 -0.78
N THR A 85 -10.77 7.11 0.04
CA THR A 85 -12.10 6.68 -0.42
C THR A 85 -13.02 7.86 -0.74
N ARG A 86 -12.58 9.08 -0.40
CA ARG A 86 -13.38 10.31 -0.53
C ARG A 86 -12.52 11.53 -0.89
N PRO A 87 -13.07 12.55 -1.58
CA PRO A 87 -12.32 13.75 -1.96
C PRO A 87 -11.90 14.65 -0.79
N ASP A 88 -12.69 14.68 0.29
CA ASP A 88 -12.49 15.52 1.48
C ASP A 88 -11.65 14.84 2.58
N TYR A 89 -10.92 13.76 2.22
CA TYR A 89 -10.16 12.91 3.15
C TYR A 89 -9.19 13.68 4.05
N ALA A 90 -8.61 14.79 3.55
CA ALA A 90 -7.64 15.60 4.29
C ALA A 90 -8.25 16.25 5.56
N THR A 91 -9.56 16.46 5.58
CA THR A 91 -10.27 17.12 6.69
C THR A 91 -11.31 16.23 7.38
N ALA A 92 -11.77 15.18 6.71
CA ALA A 92 -12.76 14.24 7.23
C ALA A 92 -12.18 13.31 8.33
N SER A 93 -13.05 12.45 8.88
CA SER A 93 -12.66 11.41 9.86
C SER A 93 -11.72 10.40 9.21
N TYR A 94 -10.62 10.06 9.89
CA TYR A 94 -9.62 9.13 9.38
C TYR A 94 -10.16 7.70 9.22
N ILE A 95 -11.11 7.29 10.06
CA ILE A 95 -11.75 5.96 9.98
C ILE A 95 -12.61 5.84 8.72
N GLU A 96 -13.14 6.96 8.21
CA GLU A 96 -14.03 6.97 7.04
C GLU A 96 -13.30 7.34 5.74
N SER A 97 -12.09 7.90 5.84
CA SER A 97 -11.39 8.52 4.71
C SER A 97 -10.54 7.55 3.89
N PHE A 98 -10.26 6.37 4.44
CA PHE A 98 -9.38 5.38 3.84
C PHE A 98 -10.04 4.00 3.78
N ASN A 99 -9.54 3.17 2.87
CA ASN A 99 -9.97 1.79 2.67
C ASN A 99 -9.43 0.83 3.75
N TRP A 100 -9.72 1.11 5.03
CA TRP A 100 -9.24 0.31 6.16
C TRP A 100 -9.59 -1.18 6.06
N GLY A 101 -10.73 -1.52 5.45
CA GLY A 101 -11.10 -2.92 5.20
C GLY A 101 -10.08 -3.68 4.37
N ASP A 102 -9.60 -3.07 3.28
CA ASP A 102 -8.57 -3.67 2.41
C ASP A 102 -7.23 -3.77 3.13
N VAL A 103 -6.83 -2.70 3.83
CA VAL A 103 -5.58 -2.66 4.60
C VAL A 103 -5.55 -3.74 5.68
N MET A 104 -6.63 -3.87 6.48
CA MET A 104 -6.69 -4.88 7.53
C MET A 104 -6.83 -6.31 6.96
N GLY A 105 -7.48 -6.46 5.80
CA GLY A 105 -7.53 -7.70 5.05
C GLY A 105 -6.14 -8.16 4.62
N GLU A 106 -5.36 -7.26 4.01
CA GLU A 106 -3.99 -7.52 3.59
C GLU A 106 -3.09 -7.84 4.79
N LEU A 107 -3.17 -7.07 5.87
CA LEU A 107 -2.42 -7.35 7.09
C LEU A 107 -2.70 -8.77 7.61
N THR A 108 -3.97 -9.17 7.66
CA THR A 108 -4.36 -10.52 8.09
C THR A 108 -3.78 -11.60 7.18
N GLN A 109 -3.76 -11.36 5.86
CA GLN A 109 -3.17 -12.27 4.89
C GLN A 109 -1.64 -12.39 5.08
N LEU A 110 -0.94 -11.27 5.22
CA LEU A 110 0.52 -11.22 5.42
C LEU A 110 0.93 -11.93 6.72
N VAL A 111 0.22 -11.69 7.83
CA VAL A 111 0.45 -12.34 9.12
C VAL A 111 0.34 -13.87 9.00
N ARG A 112 -0.69 -14.36 8.29
CA ARG A 112 -0.89 -15.80 8.04
C ARG A 112 0.22 -16.40 7.16
N GLN A 113 0.62 -15.71 6.11
CA GLN A 113 1.67 -16.19 5.20
C GLN A 113 3.04 -16.29 5.90
N ARG A 114 3.32 -15.39 6.84
CA ARG A 114 4.54 -15.40 7.65
C ARG A 114 4.49 -16.37 8.83
N ASP A 115 3.36 -17.05 9.05
CA ASP A 115 3.08 -17.85 10.25
C ASP A 115 3.40 -17.08 11.55
N HIS A 116 3.07 -15.79 11.55
CA HIS A 116 3.39 -14.89 12.65
C HIS A 116 2.24 -14.83 13.65
N ARG A 117 2.57 -14.88 14.95
CA ARG A 117 1.60 -14.65 16.02
C ARG A 117 1.55 -13.17 16.37
N TRP A 118 0.53 -12.48 15.84
CA TRP A 118 0.26 -11.07 16.14
C TRP A 118 -0.06 -10.85 17.62
N ARG A 119 0.59 -9.86 18.24
CA ARG A 119 0.29 -9.37 19.59
C ARG A 119 -0.70 -8.22 19.51
N GLU A 120 -1.40 -7.97 20.60
CA GLU A 120 -2.25 -6.78 20.67
C GLU A 120 -1.37 -5.53 20.58
N THR A 121 -1.52 -4.79 19.49
CA THR A 121 -0.70 -3.63 19.14
C THR A 121 -1.63 -2.48 18.75
N SER A 122 -1.34 -1.28 19.27
CA SER A 122 -2.09 -0.07 18.97
C SER A 122 -1.22 0.88 18.16
N PHE A 123 -1.82 1.47 17.12
CA PHE A 123 -1.19 2.47 16.27
C PHE A 123 -1.90 3.80 16.44
N PHE A 124 -1.13 4.89 16.37
CA PHE A 124 -1.66 6.23 16.49
C PHE A 124 -1.51 6.97 15.17
N VAL A 125 -2.58 7.65 14.77
CA VAL A 125 -2.55 8.60 13.67
C VAL A 125 -2.34 9.99 14.26
N VAL A 126 -1.23 10.63 13.91
CA VAL A 126 -0.94 12.01 14.31
C VAL A 126 -1.24 12.92 13.13
N VAL A 127 -2.12 13.91 13.34
CA VAL A 127 -2.55 14.84 12.29
C VAL A 127 -2.26 16.27 12.72
N PHE A 128 -1.49 16.98 11.91
CA PHE A 128 -1.28 18.42 12.05
C PHE A 128 -2.17 19.16 11.06
N ARG A 129 -3.06 20.03 11.56
CA ARG A 129 -3.92 20.89 10.73
C ARG A 129 -3.53 22.34 10.98
N SER A 130 -2.90 22.97 10.00
CA SER A 130 -2.52 24.38 10.05
C SER A 130 -3.18 25.15 8.92
N GLN A 131 -3.35 26.46 9.12
CA GLN A 131 -3.74 27.39 8.07
C GLN A 131 -2.48 28.04 7.51
N ILE A 132 -2.30 27.99 6.19
CA ILE A 132 -1.14 28.58 5.53
C ILE A 132 -1.41 30.07 5.30
N PRO A 133 -0.55 30.98 5.80
CA PRO A 133 -0.67 32.40 5.50
C PRO A 133 -0.62 32.67 3.99
N PRO A 134 -1.41 33.60 3.44
CA PRO A 134 -1.41 33.91 2.00
C PRO A 134 -0.06 34.36 1.45
N THR A 135 0.84 34.85 2.32
CA THR A 135 2.20 35.31 1.97
C THR A 135 3.22 34.19 1.89
N THR A 136 2.83 32.94 2.16
CA THR A 136 3.75 31.79 2.18
C THR A 136 4.20 31.44 0.77
N VAL A 137 5.51 31.30 0.58
CA VAL A 137 6.06 30.75 -0.66
C VAL A 137 5.86 29.23 -0.62
N TYR A 138 4.91 28.73 -1.41
CA TYR A 138 4.54 27.30 -1.39
C TYR A 138 5.70 26.35 -1.71
N GLY A 139 6.69 26.78 -2.49
CA GLY A 139 7.89 25.97 -2.78
C GLY A 139 8.70 25.62 -1.53
N ASP A 140 8.74 26.51 -0.55
CA ASP A 140 9.47 26.29 0.71
C ASP A 140 8.78 25.22 1.55
N LEU A 141 7.44 25.13 1.49
CA LEU A 141 6.68 24.09 2.19
C LEU A 141 7.02 22.69 1.66
N GLY A 142 7.12 22.52 0.34
CA GLY A 142 7.51 21.23 -0.25
C GLY A 142 8.93 20.82 0.14
N THR A 143 9.85 21.78 0.25
CA THR A 143 11.23 21.51 0.69
C THR A 143 11.27 21.06 2.15
N LEU A 144 10.53 21.74 3.03
CA LEU A 144 10.43 21.38 4.44
C LEU A 144 9.72 20.03 4.65
N ASP A 145 8.64 19.78 3.92
CA ASP A 145 7.89 18.53 3.95
C ASP A 145 8.75 17.33 3.54
N LYS A 146 9.49 17.47 2.43
CA LYS A 146 10.43 16.44 1.97
C LYS A 146 11.53 16.14 2.98
N ALA A 147 12.09 17.17 3.63
CA ALA A 147 13.10 16.99 4.67
C ALA A 147 12.52 16.30 5.92
N ALA A 148 11.30 16.68 6.34
CA ALA A 148 10.62 16.07 7.48
C ALA A 148 10.32 14.58 7.25
N HIS A 149 9.92 14.19 6.04
CA HIS A 149 9.72 12.77 5.70
C HIS A 149 11.02 11.96 5.76
N ALA A 150 12.15 12.53 5.33
CA ALA A 150 13.46 11.87 5.45
C ALA A 150 13.85 11.68 6.93
N GLU A 151 13.67 12.71 7.76
CA GLU A 151 13.93 12.63 9.20
C GLU A 151 13.05 11.60 9.91
N ALA A 152 11.74 11.59 9.59
CA ALA A 152 10.80 10.64 10.17
C ALA A 152 11.11 9.18 9.78
N THR A 153 11.55 8.97 8.53
CA THR A 153 12.00 7.66 8.05
C THR A 153 13.28 7.21 8.75
N ALA A 154 14.28 8.10 8.86
CA ALA A 154 15.53 7.82 9.56
C ALA A 154 15.33 7.50 11.06
N SER A 155 14.26 8.05 11.66
CA SER A 155 13.89 7.80 13.05
C SER A 155 13.15 6.46 13.28
N GLY A 156 12.79 5.73 12.22
CA GLY A 156 12.22 4.37 12.28
C GLY A 156 10.73 4.29 12.70
N GLY A 157 10.04 5.42 12.83
CA GLY A 157 8.64 5.50 13.30
C GLY A 157 7.60 5.82 12.23
N PHE A 158 8.03 6.03 10.98
CA PHE A 158 7.15 6.49 9.90
C PHE A 158 6.67 5.31 9.04
N LEU A 159 5.38 4.94 9.19
CA LEU A 159 4.79 3.82 8.46
C LEU A 159 4.00 4.24 7.20
N LYS A 160 3.44 5.46 7.16
CA LYS A 160 2.63 5.97 6.04
C LYS A 160 2.40 7.48 6.11
#